data_AF-A0A953ENL0-F1
#
_entry.id   AF-A0A953ENL0-F1
#
_cell.length_a   1.000
_cell.length_b   1.000
_cell.length_c   1.000
_cell.angle_alpha   90.00
_cell.angle_beta   90.00
_cell.angle_gamma   90.00
#
_symmetry.space_group_name_H-M   'P 1'
#
loop_
_entity.id
_entity.type
_entity.pdbx_description
1 polymer ?
#
loop_
_entity_poly.entity_id
_entity_poly.type
_entity_poly.pdbx_seq_one_letter_code
_entity_poly.pdbx_strand_id
1 'polypeptide(L)'
;MKIVFGKRIVVGIYRNTALVAVAMLICCVGCVSAQSVADESLRDKRVSLHMKAKTFRVITARLMFKYDVPIGFEQSILDNDPVIRYYQLEPQLPLDPKYMGDIEIPSFTTEVSAEYLLTVDFENARLEDVMDSIVSQMKNYQWTINDGVVNIFPIKGRDPRLEKLLGSNVDEFLYGKGQPIGSIEPKITFYLPMFQKFLDEYDLGTNNDIPYLECYGPNNNIECAGDRKLTAPIILKDVTFRELLNKITKIKRGGWLLRLTRSRPDDPQREYLELKV
;
A
#
# COMPACT_ATOMS: atom_id res chain seq x y z
N MET A 1 -68.37 -28.33 34.79
CA MET A 1 -67.77 -27.72 33.60
C MET A 1 -66.28 -28.11 33.58
N LYS A 2 -65.89 -29.07 32.74
CA LYS A 2 -64.52 -29.62 32.64
C LYS A 2 -63.89 -29.12 31.35
N ILE A 3 -62.84 -28.32 31.45
CA ILE A 3 -62.06 -27.83 30.30
C ILE A 3 -60.89 -28.78 30.10
N VAL A 4 -60.85 -29.45 28.94
CA VAL A 4 -59.78 -30.36 28.52
C VAL A 4 -58.88 -29.57 27.55
N PHE A 5 -57.61 -29.35 27.92
CA PHE A 5 -56.61 -28.76 27.03
C PHE A 5 -55.89 -29.85 26.24
N GLY A 6 -56.03 -29.80 24.92
CA GLY A 6 -55.35 -30.69 23.98
C GLY A 6 -53.87 -30.33 23.79
N LYS A 7 -53.00 -31.33 23.94
CA LYS A 7 -51.61 -31.30 23.46
C LYS A 7 -51.60 -31.37 21.93
N ARG A 8 -51.11 -30.33 21.25
CA ARG A 8 -50.72 -30.40 19.83
C ARG A 8 -49.23 -30.06 19.68
N ILE A 9 -48.47 -31.11 19.37
CA ILE A 9 -47.42 -31.22 18.33
C ILE A 9 -46.54 -29.98 18.10
N VAL A 10 -45.35 -29.99 18.71
CA VAL A 10 -44.20 -29.15 18.34
C VAL A 10 -43.06 -30.06 17.92
N VAL A 11 -43.15 -30.64 16.72
CA VAL A 11 -42.06 -31.44 16.11
C VAL A 11 -42.03 -31.13 14.62
N GLY A 12 -41.33 -30.08 14.22
CA GLY A 12 -41.29 -29.72 12.79
C GLY A 12 -40.43 -28.54 12.35
N ILE A 13 -39.57 -27.95 13.20
CA ILE A 13 -38.78 -26.76 12.82
C ILE A 13 -37.25 -26.98 12.85
N TYR A 14 -36.76 -28.05 13.49
CA TYR A 14 -35.32 -28.25 13.69
C TYR A 14 -34.53 -28.87 12.50
N ARG A 15 -35.19 -29.23 11.39
CA ARG A 15 -34.49 -29.87 10.25
C ARG A 15 -33.96 -28.89 9.18
N ASN A 16 -34.48 -27.68 9.10
CA ASN A 16 -34.02 -26.70 8.09
C ASN A 16 -32.89 -25.78 8.56
N THR A 17 -32.66 -25.64 9.87
CA THR A 17 -31.56 -24.82 10.40
C THR A 17 -30.18 -25.47 10.24
N ALA A 18 -30.10 -26.80 10.28
CA ALA A 18 -28.84 -27.52 10.09
C ALA A 18 -28.31 -27.42 8.64
N LEU A 19 -29.19 -27.38 7.64
CA LEU A 19 -28.81 -27.30 6.23
C LEU A 19 -28.29 -25.92 5.83
N VAL A 20 -28.81 -24.84 6.43
CA VAL A 20 -28.32 -23.46 6.20
C VAL A 20 -26.96 -23.24 6.84
N ALA A 21 -26.70 -23.82 8.02
CA ALA A 21 -25.40 -23.72 8.69
C ALA A 21 -24.27 -24.42 7.91
N VAL A 22 -24.54 -25.56 7.27
CA VAL A 22 -23.55 -26.28 6.45
C VAL A 22 -23.24 -25.53 5.15
N ALA A 23 -24.25 -24.90 4.52
CA ALA A 23 -24.03 -24.09 3.32
C ALA A 23 -23.20 -22.82 3.58
N MET A 24 -23.38 -22.15 4.73
CA MET A 24 -22.52 -21.02 5.11
C MET A 24 -21.07 -21.46 5.38
N LEU A 25 -20.86 -22.64 5.96
CA LEU A 25 -19.50 -23.13 6.25
C LEU A 25 -18.68 -23.39 4.98
N ILE A 26 -19.32 -23.86 3.90
CA ILE A 26 -18.65 -24.14 2.62
C ILE A 26 -18.23 -22.84 1.91
N CYS A 27 -19.00 -21.75 2.03
CA CYS A 27 -18.62 -20.46 1.45
C CYS A 27 -17.42 -19.79 2.16
N CYS A 28 -17.25 -20.00 3.47
CA CYS A 28 -16.15 -19.39 4.22
C CYS A 28 -14.78 -20.02 3.90
N VAL A 29 -14.72 -21.30 3.52
CA VAL A 29 -13.45 -21.98 3.21
C VAL A 29 -12.88 -21.54 1.85
N GLY A 30 -13.74 -21.18 0.88
CA GLY A 30 -13.30 -20.81 -0.47
C GLY A 30 -12.58 -19.45 -0.58
N CYS A 31 -12.91 -18.48 0.28
CA CYS A 31 -12.27 -17.15 0.23
C CYS A 31 -10.83 -17.17 0.77
N VAL A 32 -10.52 -18.01 1.75
CA VAL A 32 -9.17 -18.11 2.33
C VAL A 32 -8.19 -18.73 1.32
N SER A 33 -8.64 -19.69 0.50
CA SER A 33 -7.79 -20.33 -0.50
C SER A 33 -7.30 -19.38 -1.60
N ALA A 34 -8.13 -18.43 -2.05
CA ALA A 34 -7.75 -17.53 -3.15
C ALA A 34 -6.63 -16.54 -2.76
N GLN A 35 -6.55 -16.14 -1.49
CA GLN A 35 -5.54 -15.19 -1.00
C GLN A 35 -4.17 -15.88 -0.86
N SER A 36 -4.15 -17.11 -0.31
CA SER A 36 -2.92 -17.90 -0.21
C SER A 36 -2.24 -18.16 -1.56
N VAL A 37 -3.03 -18.44 -2.60
CA VAL A 37 -2.53 -18.68 -3.96
C VAL A 37 -1.92 -17.42 -4.58
N ALA A 38 -2.52 -16.25 -4.35
CA ALA A 38 -1.97 -15.00 -4.86
C ALA A 38 -0.63 -14.65 -4.19
N ASP A 39 -0.51 -14.88 -2.88
CA ASP A 39 0.72 -14.58 -2.14
C ASP A 39 1.86 -15.54 -2.49
N GLU A 40 1.56 -16.84 -2.65
CA GLU A 40 2.51 -17.84 -3.14
C GLU A 40 3.00 -17.49 -4.56
N SER A 41 2.10 -17.02 -5.42
CA SER A 41 2.45 -16.61 -6.79
C SER A 41 3.44 -15.44 -6.84
N LEU A 42 3.38 -14.53 -5.85
CA LEU A 42 4.26 -13.37 -5.80
C LEU A 42 5.64 -13.72 -5.23
N ARG A 43 5.72 -14.59 -4.21
CA ARG A 43 7.02 -15.07 -3.67
C ARG A 43 7.86 -15.78 -4.72
N ASP A 44 7.21 -16.59 -5.55
CA ASP A 44 7.87 -17.40 -6.58
C ASP A 44 8.12 -16.66 -7.90
N LYS A 45 7.67 -15.39 -8.01
CA LYS A 45 7.94 -14.55 -9.17
C LYS A 45 9.44 -14.46 -9.41
N ARG A 46 9.85 -14.71 -10.66
CA ARG A 46 11.26 -14.72 -11.06
C ARG A 46 11.75 -13.34 -11.51
N VAL A 47 12.90 -12.94 -11.00
CA VAL A 47 13.46 -11.60 -11.17
C VAL A 47 14.95 -11.70 -11.54
N SER A 48 15.36 -10.98 -12.60
CA SER A 48 16.78 -10.75 -12.93
C SER A 48 17.14 -9.27 -12.72
N LEU A 49 17.93 -8.96 -11.70
CA LEU A 49 18.19 -7.61 -11.26
C LEU A 49 19.68 -7.42 -10.95
N HIS A 50 20.35 -6.57 -11.73
CA HIS A 50 21.77 -6.27 -11.58
C HIS A 50 21.95 -4.77 -11.37
N MET A 51 22.11 -4.37 -10.11
CA MET A 51 22.19 -2.97 -9.71
C MET A 51 23.21 -2.82 -8.58
N LYS A 52 24.27 -2.04 -8.82
CA LYS A 52 25.31 -1.74 -7.84
C LYS A 52 25.15 -0.33 -7.30
N ALA A 53 25.20 -0.19 -5.98
CA ALA A 53 25.14 1.08 -5.28
C ALA A 53 23.99 1.99 -5.75
N LYS A 54 22.76 1.47 -5.73
CA LYS A 54 21.55 2.21 -6.11
C LYS A 54 20.70 2.52 -4.89
N THR A 55 19.96 3.63 -4.94
CA THR A 55 19.02 3.97 -3.87
C THR A 55 17.84 3.00 -3.87
N PHE A 56 17.21 2.83 -2.71
CA PHE A 56 15.99 2.03 -2.55
C PHE A 56 14.92 2.40 -3.58
N ARG A 57 14.70 3.72 -3.79
CA ARG A 57 13.79 4.27 -4.81
C ARG A 57 13.96 3.63 -6.18
N VAL A 58 15.20 3.55 -6.67
CA VAL A 58 15.50 3.07 -8.02
C VAL A 58 15.25 1.56 -8.12
N ILE A 59 15.64 0.81 -7.08
CA ILE A 59 15.41 -0.65 -7.01
C ILE A 59 13.92 -0.96 -6.97
N THR A 60 13.16 -0.35 -6.07
CA THR A 60 11.72 -0.60 -5.96
C THR A 60 10.97 -0.14 -7.19
N ALA A 61 11.39 0.97 -7.82
CA ALA A 61 10.84 1.39 -9.09
C ALA A 61 11.01 0.29 -10.16
N ARG A 62 12.21 -0.27 -10.29
CA ARG A 62 12.47 -1.37 -11.24
C ARG A 62 11.60 -2.61 -10.93
N LEU A 63 11.43 -2.97 -9.66
CA LEU A 63 10.57 -4.08 -9.23
C LEU A 63 9.09 -3.86 -9.60
N MET A 64 8.54 -2.69 -9.25
CA MET A 64 7.16 -2.33 -9.61
C MET A 64 6.95 -2.33 -11.12
N PHE A 65 7.89 -1.77 -11.89
CA PHE A 65 7.73 -1.60 -13.33
C PHE A 65 7.96 -2.86 -14.15
N LYS A 66 9.17 -3.41 -14.05
CA LYS A 66 9.60 -4.50 -14.92
C LYS A 66 8.96 -5.81 -14.51
N TYR A 67 8.71 -5.96 -13.21
CA TYR A 67 8.25 -7.21 -12.62
C TYR A 67 6.83 -7.12 -12.07
N ASP A 68 6.13 -5.99 -12.18
CA ASP A 68 4.76 -5.85 -11.66
C ASP A 68 4.67 -6.28 -10.18
N VAL A 69 5.63 -5.84 -9.38
CA VAL A 69 5.69 -6.13 -7.94
C VAL A 69 5.12 -4.94 -7.18
N PRO A 70 3.85 -4.98 -6.73
CA PRO A 70 3.29 -3.89 -5.93
C PRO A 70 3.98 -3.81 -4.56
N ILE A 71 4.32 -2.59 -4.13
CA ILE A 71 5.09 -2.34 -2.90
C ILE A 71 4.38 -1.34 -1.98
N GLY A 72 4.20 -1.71 -0.72
CA GLY A 72 3.84 -0.80 0.37
C GLY A 72 5.07 -0.50 1.24
N PHE A 73 5.27 0.75 1.63
CA PHE A 73 6.39 1.15 2.48
C PHE A 73 5.95 2.06 3.63
N GLU A 74 6.20 1.62 4.85
CA GLU A 74 6.05 2.40 6.08
C GLU A 74 7.45 2.87 6.53
N GLN A 75 7.70 4.17 6.63
CA GLN A 75 9.04 4.67 7.00
C GLN A 75 9.26 4.63 8.53
N SER A 76 10.46 4.23 8.96
CA SER A 76 10.89 4.29 10.36
C SER A 76 11.09 5.73 10.80
N ILE A 77 10.72 6.06 12.04
CA ILE A 77 11.03 7.37 12.62
C ILE A 77 12.54 7.56 12.86
N LEU A 78 13.32 6.48 12.91
CA LEU A 78 14.78 6.54 13.03
C LEU A 78 15.45 6.98 11.71
N ASP A 79 14.73 6.87 10.60
CA ASP A 79 15.18 7.26 9.27
C ASP A 79 14.53 8.59 8.82
N ASN A 80 13.93 9.33 9.75
CA ASN A 80 13.21 10.59 9.51
C ASN A 80 14.12 11.82 9.67
N ASP A 81 15.34 11.74 9.13
CA ASP A 81 16.22 12.89 9.07
C ASP A 81 15.67 13.87 8.01
N PRO A 82 15.36 15.13 8.38
CA PRO A 82 14.78 16.10 7.45
C PRO A 82 15.77 16.50 6.34
N VAL A 83 17.08 16.33 6.58
CA VAL A 83 18.16 16.60 5.63
C VAL A 83 18.42 15.37 4.76
N ILE A 84 18.39 14.17 5.35
CA ILE A 84 18.77 12.95 4.64
C ILE A 84 17.57 12.00 4.48
N ARG A 85 17.04 11.97 3.25
CA ARG A 85 15.97 11.03 2.86
C ARG A 85 16.57 9.68 2.46
N TYR A 86 16.93 8.87 3.46
CA TYR A 86 17.64 7.58 3.30
C TYR A 86 16.91 6.60 2.39
N TYR A 87 15.60 6.42 2.60
CA TYR A 87 14.76 5.53 1.81
C TYR A 87 13.58 6.32 1.25
N GLN A 88 13.53 6.47 -0.07
CA GLN A 88 12.41 7.09 -0.77
C GLN A 88 11.70 6.02 -1.58
N LEU A 89 10.37 6.00 -1.51
CA LEU A 89 9.52 5.27 -2.44
C LEU A 89 8.78 6.30 -3.27
N GLU A 90 8.79 6.15 -4.60
CA GLU A 90 7.86 6.87 -5.48
C GLU A 90 6.72 5.93 -5.83
N PRO A 91 5.58 6.01 -5.14
CA PRO A 91 4.45 5.12 -5.39
C PRO A 91 3.72 5.45 -6.70
N GLN A 92 3.84 6.71 -7.14
CA GLN A 92 3.32 7.26 -8.38
C GLN A 92 4.40 7.25 -9.46
N LEU A 93 4.73 6.05 -9.85
CA LEU A 93 5.64 5.77 -10.93
C LEU A 93 5.06 6.23 -12.30
N PRO A 94 5.86 6.78 -13.26
CA PRO A 94 5.36 7.15 -14.59
C PRO A 94 4.65 5.98 -15.29
N LEU A 95 3.88 6.28 -16.34
CA LEU A 95 2.76 5.42 -16.71
C LEU A 95 2.89 4.65 -18.01
N ASP A 96 3.75 5.09 -18.91
CA ASP A 96 3.84 4.47 -20.21
C ASP A 96 5.14 3.67 -20.30
N PRO A 97 5.08 2.34 -20.52
CA PRO A 97 6.26 1.53 -20.81
C PRO A 97 7.13 2.12 -21.92
N LYS A 98 6.58 2.93 -22.84
CA LYS A 98 7.34 3.63 -23.90
C LYS A 98 8.32 4.67 -23.35
N TYR A 99 8.04 5.26 -22.20
CA TYR A 99 8.95 6.16 -21.48
C TYR A 99 9.81 5.38 -20.47
N MET A 100 9.95 4.07 -20.62
CA MET A 100 10.65 3.20 -19.68
C MET A 100 11.42 2.07 -20.36
N GLY A 101 12.00 2.34 -21.52
CA GLY A 101 13.10 1.50 -22.03
C GLY A 101 14.28 1.46 -21.04
N ASP A 102 15.51 1.43 -21.53
CA ASP A 102 16.69 1.57 -20.67
C ASP A 102 16.86 3.00 -20.09
N ILE A 103 15.75 3.72 -19.86
CA ILE A 103 15.76 5.02 -19.20
C ILE A 103 16.37 4.79 -17.82
N GLU A 104 17.60 5.27 -17.69
CA GLU A 104 18.21 5.54 -16.41
C GLU A 104 17.23 6.42 -15.66
N ILE A 105 16.55 5.85 -14.67
CA ILE A 105 15.72 6.61 -13.74
C ILE A 105 16.65 7.72 -13.26
N PRO A 106 16.40 8.99 -13.63
CA PRO A 106 17.32 10.06 -13.32
C PRO A 106 17.55 9.99 -11.82
N SER A 107 18.79 9.76 -11.42
CA SER A 107 19.15 9.94 -10.03
C SER A 107 19.03 11.43 -9.80
N PHE A 108 17.84 11.92 -9.47
CA PHE A 108 17.70 13.23 -8.89
C PHE A 108 18.65 13.21 -7.70
N THR A 109 19.71 14.01 -7.80
CA THR A 109 20.88 14.01 -6.94
C THR A 109 20.47 14.53 -5.57
N THR A 110 19.69 13.74 -4.85
CA THR A 110 19.66 13.80 -3.40
C THR A 110 20.91 13.09 -2.96
N GLU A 111 21.76 13.80 -2.21
CA GLU A 111 22.95 13.23 -1.60
C GLU A 111 22.51 12.13 -0.64
N VAL A 112 22.51 10.88 -1.11
CA VAL A 112 22.28 9.70 -0.26
C VAL A 112 23.66 9.22 0.16
N SER A 113 23.89 9.13 1.47
CA SER A 113 25.14 8.57 2.02
C SER A 113 25.35 7.16 1.45
N ALA A 114 26.61 6.85 1.11
CA ALA A 114 26.97 5.59 0.46
C ALA A 114 26.54 4.35 1.25
N GLU A 115 26.37 4.46 2.57
CA GLU A 115 25.91 3.38 3.45
C GLU A 115 24.43 2.98 3.26
N TYR A 116 23.63 3.82 2.59
CA TYR A 116 22.22 3.55 2.27
C TYR A 116 22.03 3.17 0.80
N LEU A 117 23.12 3.07 0.04
CA LEU A 117 23.09 2.52 -1.30
C LEU A 117 23.07 1.00 -1.23
N LEU A 118 22.16 0.42 -1.99
CA LEU A 118 21.89 -1.00 -2.03
C LEU A 118 22.56 -1.63 -3.24
N THR A 119 23.01 -2.87 -3.07
CA THR A 119 23.50 -3.71 -4.17
C THR A 119 22.66 -4.97 -4.26
N VAL A 120 22.20 -5.28 -5.46
CA VAL A 120 21.42 -6.47 -5.80
C VAL A 120 21.97 -7.04 -7.11
N ASP A 121 22.26 -8.33 -7.13
CA ASP A 121 22.86 -9.01 -8.29
C ASP A 121 22.27 -10.42 -8.38
N PHE A 122 21.19 -10.53 -9.13
CA PHE A 122 20.37 -11.73 -9.22
C PHE A 122 20.06 -12.06 -10.67
N GLU A 123 20.20 -13.32 -11.03
CA GLU A 123 19.75 -13.87 -12.30
C GLU A 123 18.62 -14.88 -12.02
N ASN A 124 17.42 -14.61 -12.53
CA ASN A 124 16.26 -15.50 -12.42
C ASN A 124 15.96 -15.98 -10.98
N ALA A 125 16.22 -15.13 -9.98
CA ALA A 125 16.00 -15.44 -8.57
C ALA A 125 14.52 -15.33 -8.19
N ARG A 126 14.11 -15.97 -7.08
CA ARG A 126 12.76 -15.75 -6.53
C ARG A 126 12.67 -14.35 -5.95
N LEU A 127 11.51 -13.72 -6.02
CA LEU A 127 11.29 -12.41 -5.43
C LEU A 127 11.59 -12.42 -3.92
N GLU A 128 11.30 -13.52 -3.25
CA GLU A 128 11.65 -13.73 -1.84
C GLU A 128 13.15 -13.49 -1.58
N ASP A 129 14.03 -14.15 -2.34
CA ASP A 129 15.49 -14.01 -2.19
C ASP A 129 15.95 -12.57 -2.46
N VAL A 130 15.36 -11.93 -3.46
CA VAL A 130 15.65 -10.54 -3.82
C VAL A 130 15.24 -9.59 -2.68
N MET A 131 14.04 -9.78 -2.11
CA MET A 131 13.54 -8.94 -1.03
C MET A 131 14.32 -9.16 0.26
N ASP A 132 14.70 -10.39 0.60
CA ASP A 132 15.57 -10.70 1.74
C ASP A 132 16.92 -10.00 1.61
N SER A 133 17.52 -10.04 0.41
CA SER A 133 18.75 -9.32 0.13
C SER A 133 18.61 -7.80 0.25
N ILE A 134 17.48 -7.23 -0.17
CA ILE A 134 17.20 -5.79 -0.02
C ILE A 134 17.08 -5.43 1.46
N VAL A 135 16.21 -6.10 2.22
CA VAL A 135 15.97 -5.71 3.63
C VAL A 135 17.15 -6.03 4.54
N SER A 136 18.01 -7.01 4.22
CA SER A 136 19.22 -7.29 5.00
C SER A 136 20.21 -6.12 5.02
N GLN A 137 20.16 -5.27 4.00
CA GLN A 137 20.93 -4.03 3.89
C GLN A 137 20.23 -2.84 4.59
N MET A 138 18.95 -3.00 4.98
CA MET A 138 18.11 -1.99 5.63
C MET A 138 17.88 -2.37 7.10
N LYS A 139 18.84 -2.03 7.98
CA LYS A 139 18.93 -2.48 9.38
C LYS A 139 17.65 -2.35 10.25
N ASN A 140 16.75 -1.45 9.88
CA ASN A 140 15.53 -1.14 10.63
C ASN A 140 14.27 -1.81 10.08
N TYR A 141 14.36 -2.64 9.03
CA TYR A 141 13.20 -3.07 8.27
C TYR A 141 13.08 -4.59 8.16
N GLN A 142 11.83 -5.02 7.91
CA GLN A 142 11.49 -6.35 7.42
C GLN A 142 10.44 -6.23 6.33
N TRP A 143 10.08 -7.35 5.70
CA TRP A 143 9.01 -7.37 4.71
C TRP A 143 8.10 -8.58 4.88
N THR A 144 6.87 -8.46 4.37
CA THR A 144 5.89 -9.53 4.26
C THR A 144 5.10 -9.37 2.96
N ILE A 145 4.40 -10.41 2.51
CA ILE A 145 3.37 -10.27 1.47
C ILE A 145 2.02 -10.31 2.16
N ASN A 146 1.20 -9.29 1.93
CA ASN A 146 -0.20 -9.26 2.34
C ASN A 146 -1.04 -8.78 1.14
N ASP A 147 -2.13 -9.47 0.84
CA ASP A 147 -3.04 -9.14 -0.26
C ASP A 147 -2.38 -9.09 -1.65
N GLY A 148 -1.32 -9.87 -1.87
CA GLY A 148 -0.51 -9.80 -3.09
C GLY A 148 0.29 -8.51 -3.22
N VAL A 149 0.66 -7.86 -2.10
CA VAL A 149 1.52 -6.67 -2.05
C VAL A 149 2.72 -6.93 -1.13
N VAL A 150 3.93 -6.59 -1.58
CA VAL A 150 5.13 -6.61 -0.75
C VAL A 150 5.08 -5.41 0.20
N ASN A 151 4.82 -5.67 1.47
CA ASN A 151 4.74 -4.67 2.54
C ASN A 151 6.08 -4.63 3.27
N ILE A 152 6.79 -3.52 3.19
CA ILE A 152 8.05 -3.27 3.89
C ILE A 152 7.77 -2.30 5.04
N PHE A 153 8.15 -2.69 6.25
CA PHE A 153 7.82 -1.93 7.45
C PHE A 153 8.92 -2.04 8.51
N PRO A 154 8.98 -1.09 9.47
CA PRO A 154 10.06 -1.05 10.44
C PRO A 154 9.94 -2.15 11.50
N ILE A 155 11.05 -2.82 11.81
CA ILE A 155 11.25 -3.61 13.04
C ILE A 155 11.76 -2.74 14.20
N LYS A 156 12.38 -1.61 13.88
CA LYS A 156 12.89 -0.61 14.84
C LYS A 156 12.40 0.77 14.44
N GLY A 157 12.03 1.59 15.42
CA GLY A 157 11.47 2.91 15.14
C GLY A 157 10.14 2.85 14.39
N ARG A 158 9.34 1.81 14.63
CA ARG A 158 7.98 1.76 14.14
C ARG A 158 7.12 2.70 14.96
N ASP A 159 6.40 3.61 14.31
CA ASP A 159 5.52 4.54 15.03
C ASP A 159 4.17 3.85 15.33
N PRO A 160 3.75 3.74 16.62
CA PRO A 160 2.51 3.05 16.98
C PRO A 160 1.26 3.76 16.42
N ARG A 161 1.34 5.06 16.10
CA ARG A 161 0.24 5.80 15.45
C ARG A 161 0.03 5.28 14.03
N LEU A 162 1.10 5.09 13.26
CA LEU A 162 1.01 4.54 11.90
C LEU A 162 0.49 3.11 11.90
N GLU A 163 0.95 2.29 12.85
CA GLU A 163 0.42 0.93 13.03
C GLU A 163 -1.09 0.94 13.34
N LYS A 164 -1.53 1.81 14.24
CA LYS A 164 -2.95 2.00 14.55
C LYS A 164 -3.75 2.44 13.32
N LEU A 165 -3.24 3.40 12.54
CA LEU A 165 -3.89 3.85 11.31
C LEU A 165 -4.05 2.71 10.32
N LEU A 166 -2.97 1.96 10.04
CA LEU A 166 -2.99 0.83 9.12
C LEU A 166 -3.97 -0.27 9.54
N GLY A 167 -4.17 -0.47 10.84
CA GLY A 167 -5.14 -1.42 11.39
C GLY A 167 -6.56 -0.87 11.57
N SER A 168 -6.81 0.41 11.29
CA SER A 168 -8.14 1.02 11.44
C SER A 168 -9.08 0.55 10.35
N ASN A 169 -10.36 0.34 10.70
CA ASN A 169 -11.39 -0.09 9.76
C ASN A 169 -11.87 1.07 8.87
N VAL A 170 -12.09 0.75 7.60
CA VAL A 170 -12.70 1.58 6.58
C VAL A 170 -14.03 0.96 6.21
N ASP A 171 -15.11 1.57 6.68
CA ASP A 171 -16.48 1.09 6.47
C ASP A 171 -16.82 1.01 4.97
N GLU A 172 -16.51 2.08 4.22
CA GLU A 172 -16.72 2.13 2.78
C GLU A 172 -15.71 3.07 2.10
N PHE A 173 -15.18 2.65 0.96
CA PHE A 173 -14.44 3.48 0.03
C PHE A 173 -14.98 3.30 -1.38
N LEU A 174 -15.53 4.38 -1.93
CA LEU A 174 -16.07 4.44 -3.29
C LEU A 174 -15.23 5.38 -4.13
N TYR A 175 -14.80 4.87 -5.29
CA TYR A 175 -14.07 5.67 -6.25
C TYR A 175 -14.45 5.27 -7.67
N GLY A 176 -14.97 6.24 -8.43
CA GLY A 176 -15.67 5.98 -9.69
C GLY A 176 -14.76 5.54 -10.83
N LYS A 177 -15.31 4.75 -11.75
CA LYS A 177 -14.70 4.50 -13.05
C LYS A 177 -14.48 5.83 -13.79
N GLY A 178 -13.38 5.93 -14.53
CA GLY A 178 -13.06 7.12 -15.33
C GLY A 178 -12.44 8.27 -14.53
N GLN A 179 -12.33 8.14 -13.21
CA GLN A 179 -11.68 9.14 -12.36
C GLN A 179 -10.14 9.05 -12.47
N PRO A 180 -9.43 10.19 -12.38
CA PRO A 180 -7.97 10.25 -12.39
C PRO A 180 -7.33 9.45 -11.24
N ILE A 181 -6.35 8.58 -11.51
CA ILE A 181 -5.65 7.83 -10.45
C ILE A 181 -5.01 8.77 -9.43
N GLY A 182 -4.43 9.89 -9.87
CA GLY A 182 -3.83 10.89 -8.97
C GLY A 182 -4.83 11.54 -7.99
N SER A 183 -6.13 11.43 -8.23
CA SER A 183 -7.16 11.93 -7.31
C SER A 183 -7.57 10.91 -6.24
N ILE A 184 -6.98 9.71 -6.22
CA ILE A 184 -7.23 8.70 -5.18
C ILE A 184 -6.64 9.15 -3.83
N GLU A 185 -5.41 9.63 -3.80
CA GLU A 185 -4.76 10.07 -2.56
C GLU A 185 -5.48 11.26 -1.91
N PRO A 186 -5.86 12.34 -2.63
CA PRO A 186 -6.76 13.36 -2.10
C PRO A 186 -8.09 12.78 -1.63
N LYS A 187 -8.65 11.79 -2.33
CA LYS A 187 -9.89 11.13 -1.91
C LYS A 187 -9.75 10.49 -0.53
N ILE A 188 -8.69 9.72 -0.32
CA ILE A 188 -8.37 9.09 0.96
C ILE A 188 -8.15 10.17 2.01
N THR A 189 -7.27 11.13 1.71
CA THR A 189 -6.85 12.11 2.71
C THR A 189 -8.01 12.95 3.18
N PHE A 190 -8.80 13.55 2.28
CA PHE A 190 -9.79 14.56 2.64
C PHE A 190 -11.20 14.02 2.90
N TYR A 191 -11.55 12.85 2.37
CA TYR A 191 -12.95 12.38 2.39
C TYR A 191 -13.18 11.11 3.17
N LEU A 192 -12.13 10.48 3.72
CA LEU A 192 -12.30 9.35 4.61
C LEU A 192 -12.42 9.79 6.08
N PRO A 193 -13.59 9.61 6.73
CA PRO A 193 -13.81 10.12 8.07
C PRO A 193 -12.84 9.56 9.12
N MET A 194 -12.47 8.28 9.02
CA MET A 194 -11.53 7.67 9.95
C MET A 194 -10.11 8.25 9.82
N PHE A 195 -9.69 8.62 8.60
CA PHE A 195 -8.41 9.27 8.36
C PHE A 195 -8.37 10.67 8.94
N GLN A 196 -9.44 11.45 8.73
CA GLN A 196 -9.58 12.79 9.33
C GLN A 196 -9.56 12.72 10.86
N LYS A 197 -10.34 11.82 11.45
CA LYS A 197 -10.35 11.59 12.90
C LYS A 197 -8.96 11.21 13.43
N PHE A 198 -8.21 10.39 12.69
CA PHE A 198 -6.85 10.02 13.06
C PHE A 198 -5.91 11.24 13.09
N LEU A 199 -5.99 12.10 12.08
CA LEU A 199 -5.19 13.33 12.04
C LEU A 199 -5.50 14.23 13.23
N ASP A 200 -6.79 14.43 13.53
CA ASP A 200 -7.24 15.24 14.67
C ASP A 200 -6.79 14.65 16.02
N GLU A 201 -6.88 13.32 16.18
CA GLU A 201 -6.50 12.63 17.42
C GLU A 201 -5.03 12.83 17.78
N TYR A 202 -4.16 12.95 16.78
CA TYR A 202 -2.71 13.06 16.96
C TYR A 202 -2.15 14.44 16.63
N ASP A 203 -3.02 15.44 16.44
CA ASP A 203 -2.66 16.82 16.04
C ASP A 203 -1.74 16.87 14.80
N LEU A 204 -1.99 15.98 13.84
CA LEU A 204 -1.19 15.85 12.63
C LEU A 204 -1.72 16.75 11.53
N GLY A 205 -0.83 17.47 10.87
CA GLY A 205 -1.13 18.08 9.58
C GLY A 205 -1.13 17.02 8.46
N THR A 206 -1.64 17.41 7.29
CA THR A 206 -1.37 16.68 6.04
C THR A 206 -0.42 17.51 5.21
N ASN A 207 0.49 16.87 4.47
CA ASN A 207 1.40 17.62 3.61
C ASN A 207 0.73 18.13 2.31
N ASN A 208 -0.61 18.04 2.21
CA ASN A 208 -1.35 18.35 0.98
C ASN A 208 -1.61 19.84 0.76
N ASP A 209 -1.23 20.75 1.66
CA ASP A 209 -1.24 22.19 1.36
C ASP A 209 -0.02 22.64 0.55
N ILE A 210 0.94 21.74 0.26
CA ILE A 210 1.85 21.98 -0.85
C ILE A 210 1.02 21.67 -2.09
N PRO A 211 0.64 22.68 -2.92
CA PRO A 211 -0.04 22.41 -4.18
C PRO A 211 0.77 21.33 -4.87
N TYR A 212 0.11 20.20 -5.18
CA TYR A 212 0.68 19.12 -5.96
C TYR A 212 1.64 19.78 -6.95
N LEU A 213 2.93 19.52 -6.83
CA LEU A 213 3.86 19.81 -7.91
C LEU A 213 3.35 18.92 -9.03
N GLU A 214 2.35 19.46 -9.74
CA GLU A 214 1.98 19.15 -11.11
C GLU A 214 3.30 18.82 -11.80
N CYS A 215 3.36 17.75 -12.59
CA CYS A 215 4.61 17.24 -13.12
C CYS A 215 5.22 18.18 -14.19
N TYR A 216 5.48 19.44 -13.83
CA TYR A 216 6.24 20.45 -14.52
C TYR A 216 7.72 20.16 -14.30
N GLY A 217 8.19 19.10 -14.94
CA GLY A 217 9.50 19.22 -15.55
C GLY A 217 9.37 20.18 -16.73
N PRO A 218 10.33 21.07 -17.01
CA PRO A 218 10.26 22.06 -18.11
C PRO A 218 10.15 21.46 -19.54
N ASN A 219 10.08 20.13 -19.67
CA ASN A 219 9.96 19.39 -20.93
C ASN A 219 8.69 18.50 -20.88
N ASN A 220 7.54 19.13 -21.12
CA ASN A 220 6.15 18.67 -20.86
C ASN A 220 5.63 17.48 -21.71
N ASN A 221 6.43 16.46 -22.02
CA ASN A 221 5.97 15.30 -22.81
C ASN A 221 5.77 14.01 -21.99
N ILE A 222 5.92 14.05 -20.67
CA ILE A 222 5.61 12.92 -19.80
C ILE A 222 4.16 13.09 -19.35
N GLU A 223 3.24 12.33 -19.95
CA GLU A 223 1.87 12.19 -19.45
C GLU A 223 1.93 11.80 -17.96
N CYS A 224 1.44 12.70 -17.12
CA CYS A 224 1.45 12.55 -15.68
C CYS A 224 0.60 11.36 -15.26
N ALA A 225 0.92 10.78 -14.09
CA ALA A 225 0.04 9.86 -13.36
C ALA A 225 -1.44 10.31 -13.35
N GLY A 226 -1.67 11.63 -13.31
CA GLY A 226 -2.96 12.29 -13.33
C GLY A 226 -3.84 12.04 -14.56
N ASP A 227 -3.26 11.71 -15.72
CA ASP A 227 -4.08 11.49 -16.93
C ASP A 227 -4.66 10.07 -17.00
N ARG A 228 -4.09 9.12 -16.24
CA ARG A 228 -4.66 7.78 -16.17
C ARG A 228 -5.99 7.80 -15.45
N LYS A 229 -6.97 7.26 -16.13
CA LYS A 229 -8.30 7.03 -15.59
C LYS A 229 -8.45 5.58 -15.19
N LEU A 230 -9.17 5.35 -14.09
CA LEU A 230 -9.52 4.00 -13.69
C LEU A 230 -10.45 3.35 -14.73
N THR A 231 -10.13 2.11 -15.09
CA THR A 231 -10.90 1.31 -16.04
C THR A 231 -12.13 0.65 -15.39
N ALA A 232 -12.09 0.49 -14.07
CA ALA A 232 -13.16 -0.06 -13.25
C ALA A 232 -13.32 0.77 -11.96
N PRO A 233 -14.51 0.83 -11.34
CA PRO A 233 -14.67 1.50 -10.06
C PRO A 233 -13.96 0.71 -8.94
N ILE A 234 -13.54 1.42 -7.90
CA ILE A 234 -13.06 0.84 -6.64
C ILE A 234 -14.23 0.92 -5.65
N ILE A 235 -14.68 -0.24 -5.19
CA ILE A 235 -15.76 -0.37 -4.20
C ILE A 235 -15.24 -1.32 -3.14
N LEU A 236 -14.90 -0.79 -1.97
CA LEU A 236 -14.36 -1.54 -0.86
C LEU A 236 -15.22 -1.28 0.37
N LYS A 237 -15.48 -2.32 1.16
CA LYS A 237 -16.28 -2.27 2.38
C LYS A 237 -15.64 -3.12 3.45
N ASP A 238 -15.74 -2.66 4.68
CA ASP A 238 -15.29 -3.40 5.87
C ASP A 238 -13.85 -3.91 5.74
N VAL A 239 -12.95 -3.06 5.22
CA VAL A 239 -11.53 -3.37 5.06
C VAL A 239 -10.70 -2.57 6.05
N THR A 240 -9.56 -3.08 6.47
CA THR A 240 -8.55 -2.29 7.16
C THR A 240 -7.96 -1.23 6.22
N PHE A 241 -7.41 -0.16 6.77
CA PHE A 241 -6.74 0.87 5.98
C PHE A 241 -5.58 0.30 5.17
N ARG A 242 -4.84 -0.68 5.70
CA ARG A 242 -3.80 -1.39 4.95
C ARG A 242 -4.35 -2.14 3.74
N GLU A 243 -5.44 -2.88 3.91
CA GLU A 243 -6.09 -3.60 2.80
C GLU A 243 -6.60 -2.63 1.74
N LEU A 244 -7.14 -1.48 2.14
CA LEU A 244 -7.50 -0.39 1.22
C LEU A 244 -6.28 0.03 0.38
N LEU A 245 -5.16 0.37 1.03
CA LEU A 245 -3.94 0.79 0.35
C LEU A 245 -3.40 -0.31 -0.58
N ASN A 246 -3.34 -1.56 -0.12
CA ASN A 246 -2.89 -2.71 -0.92
C ASN A 246 -3.77 -2.92 -2.17
N LYS A 247 -5.09 -2.88 -2.02
CA LYS A 247 -6.02 -3.06 -3.14
C LYS A 247 -5.89 -1.93 -4.16
N ILE A 248 -5.78 -0.68 -3.72
CA ILE A 248 -5.53 0.47 -4.60
C ILE A 248 -4.20 0.29 -5.34
N THR A 249 -3.15 -0.12 -4.64
CA THR A 249 -1.81 -0.33 -5.21
C THR A 249 -1.81 -1.34 -6.34
N LYS A 250 -2.53 -2.46 -6.20
CA LYS A 250 -2.69 -3.43 -7.28
C LYS A 250 -3.45 -2.86 -8.48
N ILE A 251 -4.55 -2.13 -8.23
CA ILE A 251 -5.37 -1.55 -9.30
C ILE A 251 -4.58 -0.54 -10.12
N LYS A 252 -3.78 0.32 -9.46
CA LYS A 252 -2.97 1.33 -10.16
C LYS A 252 -1.64 0.80 -10.68
N ARG A 253 -1.16 -0.36 -10.17
CA ARG A 253 0.14 -0.98 -10.48
C ARG A 253 1.32 -0.11 -10.05
N GLY A 254 1.39 0.26 -8.78
CA GLY A 254 2.47 1.08 -8.23
C GLY A 254 2.80 0.69 -6.79
N GLY A 255 2.94 1.69 -5.92
CA GLY A 255 3.12 1.45 -4.48
C GLY A 255 2.23 2.30 -3.57
N TRP A 256 2.44 2.22 -2.27
CA TRP A 256 1.98 3.24 -1.32
C TRP A 256 3.11 3.56 -0.33
N LEU A 257 3.19 4.80 0.13
CA LEU A 257 4.14 5.27 1.15
C LEU A 257 3.36 5.88 2.30
N LEU A 258 3.76 5.55 3.52
CA LEU A 258 3.28 6.18 4.75
C LEU A 258 4.46 6.61 5.60
N ARG A 259 4.52 7.90 5.97
CA ARG A 259 5.56 8.41 6.88
C ARG A 259 5.09 9.65 7.65
N LEU A 260 5.70 9.88 8.80
CA LEU A 260 5.59 11.14 9.51
C LEU A 260 6.78 12.03 9.16
N THR A 261 6.56 13.32 9.00
CA THR A 261 7.60 14.29 8.65
C THR A 261 7.52 15.52 9.55
N ARG A 262 8.66 16.15 9.83
CA ARG A 262 8.78 17.40 10.60
C ARG A 262 9.27 18.50 9.67
N SER A 263 8.47 18.84 8.68
CA SER A 263 9.03 19.67 7.60
C SER A 263 7.96 20.37 6.80
N ARG A 264 7.38 21.42 7.39
CA ARG A 264 7.35 22.67 6.65
C ARG A 264 8.32 23.68 7.27
N PRO A 265 9.11 24.43 6.47
CA PRO A 265 10.03 25.44 6.99
C PRO A 265 9.35 26.52 7.85
N ASP A 266 8.06 26.76 7.63
CA ASP A 266 7.23 27.75 8.33
C ASP A 266 6.61 27.21 9.63
N ASP A 267 6.57 25.90 9.85
CA ASP A 267 6.10 25.30 11.10
C ASP A 267 6.92 24.04 11.46
N PRO A 268 8.14 24.22 12.01
CA PRO A 268 9.01 23.11 12.41
C PRO A 268 8.51 22.37 13.65
N GLN A 269 7.49 22.88 14.35
CA GLN A 269 6.97 22.27 15.57
C GLN A 269 5.86 21.26 15.29
N ARG A 270 5.19 21.37 14.14
CA ARG A 270 4.11 20.45 13.76
C ARG A 270 4.61 19.23 12.99
N GLU A 271 4.10 18.06 13.35
CA GLU A 271 4.30 16.81 12.61
C GLU A 271 3.23 16.67 11.52
N TYR A 272 3.63 16.14 10.36
CA TYR A 272 2.76 15.93 9.21
C TYR A 272 2.75 14.47 8.81
N LEU A 273 1.56 13.93 8.53
CA LEU A 273 1.43 12.63 7.87
C LEU A 273 1.55 12.83 6.36
N GLU A 274 2.54 12.19 5.76
CA GLU A 274 2.65 12.04 4.31
C GLU A 274 2.15 10.65 3.93
N LEU A 275 1.00 10.65 3.26
CA LEU A 275 0.47 9.51 2.55
C LEU A 275 0.72 9.76 1.07
N LYS A 276 1.39 8.81 0.40
CA LYS A 276 1.41 8.79 -1.06
C LYS A 276 0.83 7.49 -1.59
N VAL A 277 -0.10 7.61 -2.53
CA VAL A 277 -0.73 6.47 -3.23
C VAL A 277 -0.65 6.72 -4.70
#